data_AF-A0A146KE25-F1
#
_entry.id   AF-A0A146KE25-F1
#
_cell.length_a   1.000
_cell.length_b   1.000
_cell.length_c   1.000
_cell.angle_alpha   90.00
_cell.angle_beta   90.00
_cell.angle_gamma   90.00
#
_symmetry.space_group_name_H-M   'P 1'
#
loop_
_entity.id
_entity.type
_entity.pdbx_description
1 polymer ?
#
loop_
_entity_poly.entity_id
_entity_poly.type
_entity_poly.pdbx_seq_one_letter_code
_entity_poly.pdbx_strand_id
1 'polypeptide(L)'
;MSLSPNSVLLPAFPEIAMRERQNRKTYMYLCQSLQNVYSHVNVIDIINPSCFYEVSYESSLSAIDSTLMASLNSYQQIQKYLMLAIQDACPPEQTRVYTTDLSQTQFNFIEGDNGVWSQNFLFYNIFKHKILIFALKAVPEQIKESAYDENMQEEDYDGYNELLNEGDVQEAFPQGSKFFCLL
;
A
#
# COMPACT_ATOMS: atom_id res chain seq x y z
N MET A 1 -7.45 -0.43 22.66
CA MET A 1 -7.80 -1.86 22.80
C MET A 1 -6.73 -2.65 22.04
N SER A 2 -5.99 -3.56 22.69
CA SER A 2 -4.97 -4.38 22.00
C SER A 2 -5.65 -5.53 21.26
N LEU A 3 -5.47 -5.61 19.94
CA LEU A 3 -5.82 -6.80 19.18
C LEU A 3 -4.92 -7.95 19.65
N SER A 4 -5.52 -9.08 20.00
CA SER A 4 -4.79 -10.31 20.29
C SER A 4 -3.97 -10.70 19.06
N PRO A 5 -2.71 -11.14 19.19
CA PRO A 5 -1.85 -11.53 18.06
C PRO A 5 -2.39 -12.68 17.20
N ASN A 6 -3.53 -13.28 17.59
CA ASN A 6 -4.22 -14.35 16.85
C ASN A 6 -5.56 -13.93 16.24
N SER A 7 -5.95 -12.64 16.24
CA SER A 7 -7.18 -12.23 15.55
C SER A 7 -6.94 -12.23 14.03
N VAL A 8 -7.32 -13.33 13.37
CA VAL A 8 -7.32 -13.41 11.92
C VAL A 8 -8.34 -12.41 11.38
N LEU A 9 -7.89 -11.47 10.56
CA LEU A 9 -8.78 -10.58 9.82
C LEU A 9 -9.67 -11.44 8.93
N LEU A 10 -10.99 -11.26 9.05
CA LEU A 10 -11.95 -11.97 8.23
C LEU A 10 -12.29 -11.12 6.99
N PRO A 11 -12.56 -11.76 5.85
CA PRO A 11 -13.04 -11.05 4.67
C PRO A 11 -14.29 -10.22 5.00
N ALA A 12 -14.39 -9.03 4.43
CA ALA A 12 -15.53 -8.13 4.57
C ALA A 12 -16.77 -8.62 3.80
N PHE A 13 -16.55 -9.36 2.71
CA PHE A 13 -17.63 -9.86 1.84
C PHE A 13 -17.56 -11.37 1.61
N PRO A 14 -17.66 -12.20 2.67
CA PRO A 14 -17.82 -13.64 2.51
C PRO A 14 -19.13 -13.94 1.77
N GLU A 15 -19.23 -15.13 1.18
CA GLU A 15 -20.39 -15.55 0.37
C GLU A 15 -21.74 -15.31 1.07
N ILE A 16 -21.80 -15.57 2.39
CA ILE A 16 -23.00 -15.35 3.18
C ILE A 16 -23.38 -13.87 3.28
N ALA A 17 -22.40 -12.97 3.44
CA ALA A 17 -22.63 -11.53 3.49
C ALA A 17 -23.07 -10.98 2.12
N MET A 18 -22.59 -11.59 1.04
CA MET A 18 -22.98 -11.25 -0.33
C MET A 18 -24.44 -11.56 -0.67
N ARG A 19 -25.18 -12.26 0.20
CA ARG A 19 -26.64 -12.44 0.07
C ARG A 19 -27.42 -11.15 0.34
N GLU A 20 -26.83 -10.21 1.09
CA GLU A 20 -27.45 -8.92 1.37
C GLU A 20 -27.23 -7.93 0.23
N ARG A 21 -28.31 -7.26 -0.20
CA ARG A 21 -28.25 -6.28 -1.30
C ARG A 21 -27.28 -5.13 -1.00
N GLN A 22 -27.19 -4.70 0.25
CA GLN A 22 -26.33 -3.59 0.64
C GLN A 22 -24.85 -3.96 0.54
N ASN A 23 -24.46 -5.15 0.97
CA ASN A 23 -23.07 -5.61 0.85
C ASN A 23 -22.64 -5.75 -0.61
N ARG A 24 -23.52 -6.27 -1.48
CA ARG A 24 -23.26 -6.29 -2.93
C ARG A 24 -23.05 -4.90 -3.51
N LYS A 25 -23.85 -3.91 -3.09
CA LYS A 25 -23.69 -2.52 -3.53
C LYS A 25 -22.35 -1.94 -3.06
N THR A 26 -22.01 -2.12 -1.79
CA THR A 26 -20.73 -1.64 -1.24
C THR A 26 -19.55 -2.28 -1.96
N TYR A 27 -19.56 -3.61 -2.14
CA TYR A 27 -18.56 -4.33 -2.91
C TYR A 27 -18.38 -3.74 -4.32
N MET A 28 -19.48 -3.53 -5.07
CA MET A 28 -19.40 -2.93 -6.40
C MET A 28 -18.86 -1.50 -6.39
N TYR A 29 -19.20 -0.69 -5.39
CA TYR A 29 -18.64 0.66 -5.24
C TYR A 29 -17.12 0.62 -5.02
N LEU A 30 -16.63 -0.32 -4.19
CA LEU A 30 -15.20 -0.48 -3.95
C LEU A 30 -14.47 -0.94 -5.21
N CYS A 31 -14.98 -1.94 -5.93
CA CYS A 31 -14.40 -2.40 -7.19
C CYS A 31 -14.38 -1.30 -8.26
N GLN A 32 -15.46 -0.54 -8.41
CA GLN A 32 -15.52 0.59 -9.35
C GLN A 32 -14.51 1.69 -8.99
N SER A 33 -14.32 1.96 -7.70
CA SER A 33 -13.35 2.96 -7.27
C SER A 33 -11.92 2.53 -7.55
N LEU A 34 -11.58 1.25 -7.31
CA LEU A 34 -10.29 0.70 -7.69
C LEU A 34 -10.10 0.65 -9.21
N GLN A 35 -11.13 0.32 -9.98
CA GLN A 35 -11.10 0.35 -11.45
C GLN A 35 -10.75 1.75 -11.99
N ASN A 36 -11.20 2.82 -11.31
CA ASN A 36 -10.86 4.19 -11.70
C ASN A 36 -9.40 4.52 -11.40
N VAL A 37 -8.83 4.03 -10.30
CA VAL A 37 -7.41 4.23 -9.95
C VAL A 37 -6.50 3.40 -10.86
N TYR A 38 -6.89 2.15 -11.13
CA TYR A 38 -6.13 1.18 -11.91
C TYR A 38 -6.79 0.92 -13.26
N SER A 39 -7.00 1.99 -14.05
CA SER A 39 -7.76 1.94 -15.32
C SER A 39 -7.14 1.05 -16.41
N HIS A 40 -5.89 0.65 -16.24
CA HIS A 40 -5.16 -0.23 -17.16
C HIS A 40 -5.44 -1.72 -16.91
N VAL A 41 -6.17 -2.06 -15.85
CA VAL A 41 -6.50 -3.43 -15.43
C VAL A 41 -8.00 -3.56 -15.33
N ASN A 42 -8.56 -4.72 -15.71
CA ASN A 42 -9.96 -4.99 -15.44
C ASN A 42 -10.13 -5.51 -14.01
N VAL A 43 -10.21 -4.58 -13.06
CA VAL A 43 -10.29 -4.86 -11.63
C VAL A 43 -11.53 -5.71 -11.29
N ILE A 44 -12.65 -5.46 -11.99
CA ILE A 44 -13.94 -6.13 -11.72
C ILE A 44 -13.87 -7.64 -12.00
N ASP A 45 -13.09 -8.05 -12.99
CA ASP A 45 -12.97 -9.47 -13.38
C ASP A 45 -11.98 -10.23 -12.49
N ILE A 46 -11.11 -9.53 -11.77
CA ILE A 46 -9.97 -10.11 -11.06
C ILE A 46 -10.20 -10.14 -9.55
N ILE A 47 -10.77 -9.08 -8.99
CA ILE A 47 -10.98 -9.00 -7.55
C ILE A 47 -12.18 -9.86 -7.16
N ASN A 48 -11.95 -10.79 -6.23
CA ASN A 48 -13.01 -11.56 -5.60
C ASN A 48 -13.54 -10.82 -4.34
N PRO A 49 -14.80 -11.04 -3.95
CA PRO A 49 -15.35 -10.49 -2.70
C PRO A 49 -14.51 -10.80 -1.45
N SER A 50 -13.86 -11.98 -1.42
CA SER A 50 -13.01 -12.41 -0.32
C SER A 50 -11.69 -11.63 -0.19
N CYS A 51 -11.31 -10.85 -1.20
CA CYS A 51 -10.07 -10.06 -1.21
C CYS A 51 -10.18 -8.77 -0.39
N PHE A 52 -11.39 -8.34 -0.02
CA PHE A 52 -11.57 -7.16 0.82
C PHE A 52 -11.64 -7.54 2.29
N TYR A 53 -10.99 -6.72 3.12
CA TYR A 53 -11.01 -6.84 4.57
C TYR A 53 -11.40 -5.51 5.17
N GLU A 54 -12.32 -5.53 6.13
CA GLU A 54 -12.66 -4.32 6.88
C GLU A 54 -11.66 -4.13 8.01
N VAL A 55 -11.11 -2.93 8.11
CA VAL A 55 -10.09 -2.57 9.09
C VAL A 55 -10.57 -1.37 9.88
N SER A 56 -10.04 -1.22 11.10
CA SER A 56 -10.42 -0.08 11.92
C SER A 56 -9.90 1.21 11.31
N TYR A 57 -10.67 2.30 11.43
CA TYR A 57 -10.29 3.62 10.94
C TYR A 57 -8.96 4.08 11.57
N GLU A 58 -8.82 3.93 12.89
CA GLU A 58 -7.62 4.32 13.65
C GLU A 58 -6.39 3.51 13.23
N SER A 59 -6.52 2.19 13.09
CA SER A 59 -5.41 1.33 12.65
C SER A 59 -4.97 1.68 11.23
N SER A 60 -5.92 2.00 10.35
CA SER A 60 -5.63 2.39 8.97
C SER A 60 -4.88 3.71 8.90
N LEU A 61 -5.32 4.71 9.66
CA LEU A 61 -4.59 5.98 9.77
C LEU A 61 -3.20 5.80 10.37
N SER A 62 -3.07 5.00 11.44
CA SER A 62 -1.78 4.73 12.06
C SER A 62 -0.81 4.01 11.11
N ALA A 63 -1.32 3.09 10.28
CA ALA A 63 -0.52 2.41 9.28
C ALA A 63 -0.06 3.37 8.17
N ILE A 64 -0.96 4.20 7.64
CA ILE A 64 -0.62 5.24 6.66
C ILE A 64 0.43 6.20 7.23
N ASP A 65 0.19 6.70 8.44
CA ASP A 65 1.07 7.64 9.13
C ASP A 65 2.47 7.07 9.35
N SER A 66 2.55 5.83 9.85
CA SER A 66 3.83 5.14 10.08
C SER A 66 4.58 4.89 8.78
N THR A 67 3.87 4.45 7.74
CA THR A 67 4.46 4.20 6.42
C THR A 67 5.02 5.50 5.83
N LEU A 68 4.24 6.59 5.84
CA LEU A 68 4.70 7.87 5.31
C LEU A 68 5.84 8.48 6.13
N MET A 69 5.80 8.34 7.45
CA MET A 69 6.86 8.80 8.35
C MET A 69 8.19 8.08 8.09
N ALA A 70 8.13 6.77 7.80
CA ALA A 70 9.31 5.99 7.43
C ALA A 70 9.82 6.27 6.01
N SER A 71 8.94 6.73 5.12
CA SER A 71 9.18 6.80 3.68
C SER A 71 9.53 8.20 3.16
N LEU A 72 9.06 9.25 3.81
CA LEU A 72 9.14 10.63 3.32
C LEU A 72 9.79 11.54 4.36
N ASN A 73 11.02 12.01 4.05
CA ASN A 73 11.81 12.87 4.94
C ASN A 73 11.08 14.16 5.37
N SER A 74 10.19 14.70 4.53
CA SER A 74 9.44 15.93 4.80
C SER A 74 8.04 15.69 5.40
N TYR A 75 7.66 14.43 5.68
CA TYR A 75 6.30 14.10 6.09
C TYR A 75 5.86 14.84 7.35
N GLN A 76 6.75 15.02 8.33
CA GLN A 76 6.44 15.75 9.57
C GLN A 76 5.87 17.16 9.33
N GLN A 77 6.26 17.82 8.23
CA GLN A 77 5.76 19.16 7.90
C GLN A 77 4.31 19.15 7.39
N ILE A 78 3.89 18.06 6.74
CA ILE A 78 2.56 17.92 6.12
C ILE A 78 1.62 16.99 6.89
N GLN A 79 2.14 16.19 7.84
CA GLN A 79 1.42 15.15 8.58
C GLN A 79 0.07 15.65 9.13
N LYS A 80 0.10 16.76 9.88
CA LYS A 80 -1.11 17.33 10.49
C LYS A 80 -2.15 17.74 9.44
N TYR A 81 -1.72 18.34 8.33
CA TYR A 81 -2.61 18.77 7.27
C TYR A 81 -3.24 17.57 6.56
N LEU A 82 -2.46 16.52 6.31
CA LEU A 82 -2.96 15.28 5.70
C LEU A 82 -4.01 14.61 6.60
N MET A 83 -3.71 14.44 7.89
CA MET A 83 -4.64 13.81 8.84
C MET A 83 -5.95 14.59 8.96
N LEU A 84 -5.88 15.93 8.99
CA LEU A 84 -7.07 16.78 9.00
C LEU A 84 -7.88 16.67 7.70
N ALA A 85 -7.20 16.65 6.54
CA ALA A 85 -7.87 16.51 5.24
C ALA A 85 -8.61 15.17 5.11
N ILE A 86 -8.01 14.08 5.60
CA ILE A 86 -8.66 12.76 5.62
C ILE A 86 -9.89 12.79 6.53
N GLN A 87 -9.78 13.35 7.74
CA GLN A 87 -10.89 13.44 8.69
C GLN A 87 -12.05 14.31 8.18
N ASP A 88 -11.76 15.41 7.49
CA ASP A 88 -12.80 16.28 6.91
C ASP A 88 -13.53 15.59 5.74
N ALA A 89 -12.77 14.93 4.85
CA ALA A 89 -13.34 14.19 3.73
C ALA A 89 -14.14 12.96 4.18
N CYS A 90 -13.58 12.20 5.14
CA CYS A 90 -14.06 10.92 5.61
C CYS A 90 -14.10 10.87 7.16
N PRO A 91 -15.08 11.52 7.80
CA PRO A 91 -15.20 11.50 9.25
C PRO A 91 -15.33 10.07 9.80
N PRO A 92 -14.71 9.72 10.94
CA PRO A 92 -14.68 8.35 11.46
C PRO A 92 -16.07 7.72 11.64
N GLU A 93 -17.02 8.48 12.19
CA GLU A 93 -18.39 8.01 12.48
C GLU A 93 -19.21 7.69 11.21
N GLN A 94 -18.75 8.18 10.07
CA GLN A 94 -19.42 8.06 8.78
C GLN A 94 -18.67 7.15 7.81
N THR A 95 -17.53 6.60 8.24
CA THR A 95 -16.57 5.95 7.35
C THR A 95 -16.34 4.51 7.76
N ARG A 96 -16.46 3.60 6.80
CA ARG A 96 -15.95 2.23 6.91
C ARG A 96 -14.68 2.13 6.09
N VAL A 97 -13.64 1.51 6.63
CA VAL A 97 -12.35 1.40 5.95
C VAL A 97 -12.13 -0.03 5.50
N TYR A 98 -11.78 -0.18 4.23
CA TYR A 98 -11.47 -1.47 3.63
C TYR A 98 -10.02 -1.49 3.15
N THR A 99 -9.38 -2.64 3.23
CA THR A 99 -8.11 -2.92 2.56
C THR A 99 -8.29 -4.14 1.65
N THR A 100 -7.35 -4.31 0.73
CA THR A 100 -7.35 -5.42 -0.22
C THR A 100 -6.13 -6.29 -0.01
N ASP A 101 -6.35 -7.61 0.08
CA ASP A 101 -5.30 -8.62 -0.08
C ASP A 101 -5.51 -9.34 -1.41
N LEU A 102 -4.57 -9.14 -2.32
CA LEU A 102 -4.57 -9.74 -3.65
C LEU A 102 -3.60 -10.92 -3.78
N SER A 103 -2.99 -11.37 -2.68
CA SER A 103 -2.04 -12.50 -2.68
C SER A 103 -2.62 -13.79 -3.28
N GLN A 104 -3.95 -13.92 -3.26
CA GLN A 104 -4.68 -15.07 -3.81
C GLN A 104 -5.12 -14.87 -5.27
N THR A 105 -4.84 -13.72 -5.87
CA THR A 105 -5.20 -13.41 -7.26
C THR A 105 -3.97 -13.47 -8.16
N GLN A 106 -4.18 -13.60 -9.48
CA GLN A 106 -3.09 -13.55 -10.46
C GLN A 106 -2.55 -12.13 -10.67
N PHE A 107 -3.18 -11.13 -10.05
CA PHE A 107 -2.81 -9.73 -10.17
C PHE A 107 -2.26 -9.22 -8.85
N ASN A 108 -1.24 -8.38 -8.95
CA ASN A 108 -0.80 -7.58 -7.83
C ASN A 108 -0.75 -6.13 -8.30
N PHE A 109 -1.21 -5.18 -7.47
CA PHE A 109 -1.11 -3.73 -7.74
C PHE A 109 0.34 -3.25 -7.92
N ILE A 110 1.29 -4.16 -7.72
CA ILE A 110 2.72 -4.03 -7.84
C ILE A 110 3.24 -4.15 -9.29
N GLU A 111 2.50 -4.81 -10.20
CA GLU A 111 3.08 -5.21 -11.50
C GLU A 111 3.27 -4.06 -12.50
N GLY A 112 4.48 -4.02 -13.08
CA GLY A 112 4.97 -3.02 -14.03
C GLY A 112 6.41 -2.56 -13.77
N ASP A 113 6.80 -2.41 -12.49
CA ASP A 113 8.03 -1.69 -12.10
C ASP A 113 8.89 -2.39 -11.03
N ASN A 114 8.82 -3.72 -10.88
CA ASN A 114 9.50 -4.45 -9.79
C ASN A 114 9.10 -3.98 -8.37
N GLY A 115 7.87 -3.48 -8.16
CA GLY A 115 7.49 -2.90 -6.87
C GLY A 115 7.68 -3.88 -5.70
N VAL A 116 8.04 -3.34 -4.54
CA VAL A 116 8.41 -4.16 -3.36
C VAL A 116 7.17 -4.52 -2.55
N TRP A 117 6.24 -3.57 -2.39
CA TRP A 117 4.97 -3.76 -1.71
C TRP A 117 3.95 -2.72 -2.17
N SER A 118 2.66 -3.01 -1.99
CA SER A 118 1.57 -2.07 -2.16
C SER A 118 0.56 -2.20 -1.03
N GLN A 119 0.01 -1.10 -0.56
CA GLN A 119 -1.09 -1.05 0.42
C GLN A 119 -2.18 -0.12 -0.09
N ASN A 120 -3.42 -0.60 -0.07
CA ASN A 120 -4.59 0.18 -0.48
C ASN A 120 -5.56 0.29 0.69
N PHE A 121 -5.87 1.50 1.11
CA PHE A 121 -6.93 1.79 2.08
C PHE A 121 -8.07 2.55 1.40
N LEU A 122 -9.28 2.03 1.51
CA LEU A 122 -10.49 2.58 0.92
C LEU A 122 -11.40 3.10 2.03
N PHE A 123 -11.44 4.41 2.20
CA PHE A 123 -12.28 5.09 3.18
C PHE A 123 -13.64 5.37 2.54
N TYR A 124 -14.62 4.50 2.83
CA TYR A 124 -15.97 4.61 2.29
C TYR A 124 -16.88 5.40 3.23
N ASN A 125 -17.23 6.63 2.83
CA ASN A 125 -18.25 7.41 3.52
C ASN A 125 -19.66 6.90 3.15
N ILE A 126 -20.33 6.27 4.13
CA ILE A 126 -21.60 5.56 3.90
C ILE A 126 -22.77 6.50 3.60
N PHE A 127 -22.70 7.77 4.01
CA PHE A 127 -23.76 8.76 3.82
C PHE A 127 -23.59 9.54 2.51
N LYS A 128 -22.36 9.88 2.15
CA LYS A 128 -22.04 10.62 0.91
C LYS A 128 -21.87 9.69 -0.31
N HIS A 129 -21.78 8.38 -0.09
CA HIS A 129 -21.44 7.39 -1.11
C HIS A 129 -20.15 7.74 -1.88
N LYS A 130 -19.14 8.23 -1.16
CA LYS A 130 -17.83 8.59 -1.70
C LYS A 130 -16.76 7.70 -1.09
N ILE A 131 -15.76 7.35 -1.89
CA ILE A 131 -14.61 6.57 -1.46
C ILE A 131 -13.37 7.43 -1.68
N LEU A 132 -12.61 7.65 -0.61
CA LEU A 132 -11.25 8.15 -0.69
C LEU A 132 -10.31 6.93 -0.70
N ILE A 133 -9.43 6.85 -1.69
CA ILE A 133 -8.46 5.76 -1.82
C ILE A 133 -7.08 6.29 -1.45
N PHE A 134 -6.43 5.63 -0.50
CA PHE A 134 -5.01 5.77 -0.24
C PHE A 134 -4.28 4.59 -0.85
N ALA A 135 -3.68 4.81 -2.01
CA ALA A 135 -2.82 3.84 -2.68
C ALA A 135 -1.36 4.18 -2.38
N LEU A 136 -0.68 3.30 -1.65
CA LEU A 136 0.74 3.40 -1.34
C LEU A 136 1.48 2.29 -2.07
N LYS A 137 2.53 2.63 -2.82
CA LYS A 137 3.39 1.69 -3.53
C LYS A 137 4.84 2.03 -3.23
N ALA A 138 5.63 1.01 -2.88
CA ALA A 138 7.08 1.10 -2.90
C ALA A 138 7.60 0.57 -4.23
N VAL A 139 8.40 1.38 -4.91
CA VAL A 139 9.12 0.99 -6.14
C VAL A 139 10.61 0.97 -5.81
N PRO A 140 11.35 -0.08 -6.22
CA PRO A 140 12.79 -0.11 -6.03
C PRO A 140 13.41 1.12 -6.68
N GLU A 141 14.46 1.64 -6.06
CA GLU A 141 15.29 2.62 -6.73
C GLU A 141 15.87 1.94 -7.96
N GLN A 142 15.46 2.35 -9.16
CA GLN A 142 16.21 1.98 -10.35
C GLN A 142 17.60 2.54 -10.12
N ILE A 143 18.56 1.66 -9.81
CA ILE A 143 19.98 1.98 -9.96
C ILE A 143 20.08 2.42 -11.41
N LYS A 144 20.20 3.73 -11.63
CA LYS A 144 20.75 4.19 -12.89
C LYS A 144 22.14 3.58 -12.88
N GLU A 145 22.32 2.44 -13.54
CA GLU A 145 23.60 2.11 -14.11
C GLU A 145 23.94 3.34 -14.94
N SER A 146 24.73 4.21 -14.34
CA SER A 146 25.45 5.23 -15.07
C SER A 146 26.09 4.50 -16.22
N ALA A 147 25.69 4.84 -17.44
CA ALA A 147 26.50 4.61 -18.62
C ALA A 147 27.82 5.36 -18.40
N TYR A 148 28.71 4.77 -17.59
CA TYR A 148 30.14 4.96 -17.65
C TYR A 148 30.66 3.87 -18.58
N ASP A 149 30.32 4.01 -19.85
CA ASP A 149 31.15 3.50 -20.91
C ASP A 149 31.55 4.71 -21.74
N GLU A 150 32.73 5.24 -21.41
CA GLU A 150 33.73 5.70 -22.36
C GLU A 150 34.88 6.39 -21.58
N ASN A 151 36.03 5.71 -21.55
CA ASN A 151 37.38 6.24 -21.29
C ASN A 151 37.81 6.46 -19.83
N MET A 152 38.29 5.40 -19.17
CA MET A 152 39.58 5.49 -18.46
C MET A 152 40.37 4.19 -18.62
N GLN A 153 41.61 4.38 -19.03
CA GLN A 153 42.61 3.36 -19.32
C GLN A 153 43.01 2.58 -18.08
N GLU A 154 43.42 1.34 -18.33
CA GLU A 154 44.10 0.40 -17.45
C GLU A 154 45.13 1.07 -16.53
N GLU A 155 45.20 0.64 -15.26
CA GLU A 155 46.46 0.26 -14.62
C GLU A 155 46.20 -0.53 -13.32
N ASP A 156 46.95 -1.62 -13.17
CA ASP A 156 46.91 -2.68 -12.16
C ASP A 156 47.14 -2.21 -10.71
N TYR A 157 46.53 -2.88 -9.71
CA TYR A 157 47.26 -3.54 -8.60
C TYR A 157 46.38 -4.35 -7.63
N ASP A 158 46.94 -5.47 -7.16
CA ASP A 158 46.38 -6.58 -6.38
C ASP A 158 46.12 -6.33 -4.88
N GLY A 159 45.20 -7.11 -4.27
CA GLY A 159 45.13 -7.30 -2.81
C GLY A 159 43.96 -8.18 -2.31
N TYR A 160 44.23 -9.46 -2.02
CA TYR A 160 43.29 -10.45 -1.45
C TYR A 160 43.05 -10.28 0.06
N ASN A 161 41.78 -10.52 0.47
CA ASN A 161 41.24 -10.97 1.79
C ASN A 161 41.58 -10.10 3.04
N GLU A 162 40.73 -9.87 4.03
CA GLU A 162 39.81 -10.77 4.75
C GLU A 162 38.98 -9.93 5.77
N LEU A 163 37.89 -10.53 6.29
CA LEU A 163 37.10 -10.16 7.49
C LEU A 163 35.85 -9.26 7.31
N LEU A 164 34.82 -9.82 6.67
CA LEU A 164 33.44 -9.54 7.07
C LEU A 164 33.12 -10.37 8.31
N ASN A 165 32.93 -9.68 9.43
CA ASN A 165 32.33 -10.24 10.63
C ASN A 165 31.10 -9.38 10.93
N GLU A 166 29.97 -9.71 10.30
CA GLU A 166 28.68 -9.08 10.58
C GLU A 166 27.74 -10.15 11.15
N GLY A 167 27.76 -10.24 12.48
CA GLY A 167 26.53 -10.49 13.19
C GLY A 167 25.75 -9.18 13.24
N ASP A 168 24.58 -9.16 12.62
CA ASP A 168 23.33 -8.78 13.28
C ASP A 168 22.18 -8.85 12.26
N VAL A 169 21.18 -9.63 12.64
CA VAL A 169 19.90 -9.74 11.96
C VAL A 169 19.13 -8.44 12.21
N GLN A 170 19.10 -7.55 11.23
CA GLN A 170 18.03 -6.57 11.06
C GLN A 170 17.65 -6.54 9.58
N GLU A 171 16.43 -6.97 9.27
CA GLU A 171 15.81 -6.70 7.97
C GLU A 171 15.66 -5.18 7.81
N ALA A 172 16.71 -4.56 7.27
CA ALA A 172 16.73 -3.16 6.92
C ALA A 172 15.88 -2.97 5.66
N PHE A 173 14.84 -2.15 5.76
CA PHE A 173 14.16 -1.61 4.59
C PHE A 173 15.20 -0.99 3.64
N PRO A 174 15.19 -1.31 2.34
CA PRO A 174 16.16 -0.76 1.41
C PRO A 174 16.00 0.76 1.34
N GLN A 175 17.01 1.48 1.82
CA GLN A 175 17.13 2.92 1.66
C GLN A 175 17.20 3.22 0.15
N GLY A 176 16.27 4.04 -0.36
CA GLY A 176 16.27 4.46 -1.77
C GLY A 176 14.93 4.41 -2.52
N SER A 177 13.89 3.79 -1.95
CA SER A 177 12.62 3.64 -2.66
C SER A 177 11.92 4.99 -2.91
N LYS A 178 11.38 5.18 -4.13
CA LYS A 178 10.52 6.33 -4.47
C LYS A 178 9.06 5.96 -4.27
N PHE A 179 8.31 6.85 -3.63
CA PHE A 179 6.92 6.63 -3.25
C PHE A 179 6.00 7.54 -4.05
N PHE A 180 4.93 6.97 -4.60
CA PHE A 180 3.85 7.72 -5.23
C PHE A 180 2.61 7.60 -4.36
N CYS A 181 2.11 8.75 -3.90
CA CYS A 181 0.77 8.86 -3.34
C CYS A 181 -0.12 9.43 -4.43
N LEU A 182 -1.08 8.63 -4.92
CA LEU A 182 -2.13 9.13 -5.78
C LEU A 182 -3.23 9.67 -4.85
N LEU A 183 -3.35 11.00 -4.78
CA LEU A 183 -4.46 11.71 -4.11
C LEU A 183 -5.58 11.99 -5.11
#